data_AF-A0A1I2G061-F1
#
_entry.id   AF-A0A1I2G061-F1
#
_cell.length_a   1.000
_cell.length_b   1.000
_cell.length_c   1.000
_cell.angle_alpha   90.00
_cell.angle_beta   90.00
_cell.angle_gamma   90.00
#
_symmetry.space_group_name_H-M   'P 1'
#
loop_
_entity.id
_entity.type
_entity.pdbx_description
1 polymer ?
#
loop_
_entity_poly.entity_id
_entity_poly.type
_entity_poly.pdbx_seq_one_letter_code
_entity_poly.pdbx_strand_id
1 'polypeptide(L)'
;MRILKNTITILAEIIVLILSTLWYLKTKEYEPLIAMIIGGVGLLTSLISKWFLRPRIVLHQQKTDWGRLTKGYTNNNPLIIRLGIDIPNQYWELFWNHILEIRNNSSQTAYSIDIKHINTPHKTYINEEIGKIEPLLANEKRDFKVKIIQNTTGTHIQADDYLKTNIKTLMKDAKILVKYEDESGTKFYTEYDWLTDTNKFKLFNNFKNKKS
;
A
#
# COMPACT_ATOMS: atom_id res chain seq x y z
N MET A 1 -16.77 -13.46 14.21
CA MET A 1 -16.76 -14.41 15.36
C MET A 1 -15.54 -14.21 16.28
N ARG A 2 -14.35 -13.87 15.77
CA ARG A 2 -13.12 -13.69 16.56
C ARG A 2 -13.14 -12.42 17.45
N ILE A 3 -13.68 -11.31 16.95
CA ILE A 3 -13.86 -10.06 17.72
C ILE A 3 -14.78 -10.25 18.93
N LEU A 4 -15.91 -10.93 18.74
CA LEU A 4 -16.85 -11.22 19.82
C LEU A 4 -16.16 -12.07 20.91
N LYS A 5 -15.41 -13.11 20.50
CA LYS A 5 -14.60 -13.93 21.41
C LYS A 5 -13.58 -13.08 22.19
N ASN A 6 -12.76 -12.27 21.51
CA ASN A 6 -11.76 -11.43 22.18
C ASN A 6 -12.39 -10.40 23.13
N THR A 7 -13.55 -9.86 22.78
CA THR A 7 -14.25 -8.87 23.63
C THR A 7 -14.86 -9.55 24.87
N ILE A 8 -15.44 -10.74 24.71
CA ILE A 8 -15.92 -11.56 25.82
C ILE A 8 -14.75 -11.98 26.72
N THR A 9 -13.61 -12.37 26.15
CA THR A 9 -12.41 -12.73 26.92
C THR A 9 -11.92 -11.56 27.77
N ILE A 10 -11.80 -10.36 27.20
CA ILE A 10 -11.40 -9.15 27.96
C ILE A 10 -12.41 -8.84 29.07
N LEU A 11 -13.72 -8.93 28.79
CA LEU A 11 -14.76 -8.71 29.80
C LEU A 11 -14.68 -9.74 30.93
N ALA A 12 -14.46 -11.01 30.60
CA ALA A 12 -14.30 -12.07 31.58
C ALA A 12 -13.06 -11.86 32.45
N GLU A 13 -11.92 -11.47 31.86
CA GLU A 13 -10.69 -11.14 32.60
C GLU A 13 -10.89 -9.97 33.56
N ILE A 14 -11.63 -8.92 33.16
CA ILE A 14 -11.99 -7.79 34.03
C ILE A 14 -12.86 -8.27 35.20
N ILE A 15 -13.87 -9.11 34.94
CA ILE A 15 -14.76 -9.64 35.99
C ILE A 15 -13.97 -10.48 36.99
N VAL A 16 -13.08 -11.35 36.53
CA VAL A 16 -12.20 -12.16 37.38
C VAL A 16 -11.34 -11.25 38.26
N LEU A 17 -10.72 -10.22 37.69
CA LEU A 17 -9.94 -9.25 38.46
C LEU A 17 -10.76 -8.55 39.55
N ILE A 18 -11.98 -8.11 39.24
CA ILE A 18 -12.87 -7.48 40.23
C ILE A 18 -13.22 -8.46 41.36
N LEU A 19 -13.61 -9.70 41.01
CA LEU A 19 -13.97 -10.73 42.00
C LEU A 19 -12.77 -11.12 42.88
N SER A 20 -11.59 -11.30 42.29
CA SER A 20 -10.36 -11.58 43.05
C SER A 20 -9.98 -10.43 43.97
N THR A 21 -10.19 -9.17 43.55
CA THR A 21 -9.96 -8.00 44.39
C THR A 21 -10.91 -7.98 45.59
N LEU A 22 -12.21 -8.21 45.35
CA LEU A 22 -13.22 -8.29 46.42
C LEU A 22 -12.94 -9.45 47.39
N TRP A 23 -12.52 -10.61 46.88
CA TRP A 23 -12.13 -11.75 47.69
C TRP A 23 -10.91 -11.43 48.55
N TYR A 24 -9.85 -10.87 47.97
CA TYR A 24 -8.66 -10.46 48.71
C TYR A 24 -8.97 -9.43 49.81
N LEU A 25 -9.84 -8.45 49.52
CA LEU A 25 -10.26 -7.46 50.50
C LEU A 25 -10.94 -8.09 51.71
N LYS A 26 -11.69 -9.19 51.51
CA LYS A 26 -12.44 -9.89 52.55
C LYS A 26 -11.60 -10.90 53.35
N THR A 27 -10.76 -11.70 52.70
CA THR A 27 -10.06 -12.83 53.36
C THR A 27 -8.57 -12.57 53.61
N LYS A 28 -7.94 -11.67 52.85
CA LYS A 28 -6.49 -11.40 52.89
C LYS A 28 -5.61 -12.64 52.62
N GLU A 29 -6.15 -13.65 51.96
CA GLU A 29 -5.45 -14.87 51.56
C GLU A 29 -4.52 -14.64 50.36
N TYR A 30 -3.58 -15.56 50.15
CA TYR A 30 -2.64 -15.51 49.02
C TYR A 30 -3.27 -15.97 47.69
N GLU A 31 -4.28 -16.83 47.72
CA GLU A 31 -4.94 -17.36 46.53
C GLU A 31 -5.59 -16.28 45.64
N PRO A 32 -6.38 -15.33 46.17
CA PRO A 32 -6.91 -14.23 45.36
C PRO A 32 -5.81 -13.31 44.82
N LEU A 33 -4.67 -13.22 45.50
CA LEU A 33 -3.53 -12.44 45.03
C LEU A 33 -2.86 -13.08 43.79
N ILE A 34 -2.70 -14.40 43.79
CA ILE A 34 -2.24 -15.16 42.62
C ILE A 34 -3.22 -14.98 41.45
N ALA A 35 -4.54 -15.09 41.72
CA ALA A 35 -5.57 -14.89 40.72
C ALA A 35 -5.53 -13.48 40.10
N MET A 36 -5.27 -12.43 40.91
CA MET A 36 -5.09 -11.06 40.42
C MET A 36 -3.87 -10.94 39.48
N ILE A 37 -2.74 -11.55 39.81
CA ILE A 37 -1.53 -11.50 38.97
C ILE A 37 -1.79 -12.20 37.63
N ILE A 38 -2.33 -13.42 37.66
CA ILE A 38 -2.63 -14.18 36.44
C ILE A 38 -3.66 -13.45 35.58
N GLY A 39 -4.73 -12.93 36.19
CA GLY A 39 -5.75 -12.13 35.50
C GLY A 39 -5.18 -10.84 34.90
N GLY A 40 -4.27 -10.18 35.61
CA GLY A 40 -3.61 -8.96 35.13
C GLY A 40 -2.71 -9.22 33.93
N VAL A 41 -1.91 -10.29 33.97
CA VAL A 41 -1.07 -10.71 32.83
C VAL A 41 -1.94 -11.12 31.64
N GLY A 42 -2.99 -11.92 31.88
CA GLY A 42 -3.96 -12.32 30.85
C GLY A 42 -4.57 -11.10 30.15
N LEU A 43 -5.09 -10.15 30.92
CA LEU A 43 -5.67 -8.91 30.40
C LEU A 43 -4.67 -8.08 29.59
N LEU A 44 -3.43 -7.95 30.08
CA LEU A 44 -2.35 -7.29 29.32
C LEU A 44 -2.11 -7.97 27.97
N THR A 45 -2.00 -9.31 27.95
CA THR A 45 -1.78 -10.05 26.70
C THR A 45 -2.97 -9.92 25.74
N SER A 46 -4.20 -9.99 26.24
CA SER A 46 -5.44 -9.83 25.47
C SER A 46 -5.53 -8.43 24.86
N LEU A 47 -5.21 -7.38 25.63
CA LEU A 47 -5.17 -5.99 25.14
C LEU A 47 -4.08 -5.77 24.09
N ILE A 48 -2.86 -6.27 24.34
CA ILE A 48 -1.74 -6.20 23.39
C ILE A 48 -2.12 -6.89 22.09
N SER A 49 -2.70 -8.10 22.16
CA SER A 49 -3.10 -8.85 20.96
C SER A 49 -4.12 -8.08 20.12
N LYS A 50 -5.10 -7.43 20.77
CA LYS A 50 -6.12 -6.62 20.09
C LYS A 50 -5.54 -5.38 19.39
N TRP A 51 -4.48 -4.78 19.95
CA TRP A 51 -3.89 -3.56 19.40
C TRP A 51 -2.79 -3.82 18.36
N PHE A 52 -2.09 -4.95 18.46
CA PHE A 52 -1.00 -5.30 17.53
C PHE A 52 -1.46 -6.04 16.27
N LEU A 53 -2.58 -6.77 16.34
CA LEU A 53 -3.15 -7.48 15.20
C LEU A 53 -3.95 -6.51 14.33
N ARG A 54 -3.35 -6.07 13.24
CA ARG A 54 -4.01 -5.22 12.23
C ARG A 54 -3.61 -5.63 10.81
N PRO A 55 -4.48 -5.37 9.81
CA PRO A 55 -4.12 -5.56 8.41
C PRO A 55 -2.88 -4.70 8.04
N ARG A 56 -1.99 -5.27 7.25
CA ARG A 56 -0.78 -4.58 6.75
C ARG A 56 -0.68 -4.77 5.25
N ILE A 57 -1.18 -3.80 4.51
CA ILE A 57 -1.04 -3.80 3.06
C ILE A 57 0.29 -3.19 2.67
N VAL A 58 1.06 -3.92 1.87
CA VAL A 58 2.37 -3.54 1.36
C VAL A 58 2.32 -3.55 -0.16
N LEU A 59 2.99 -2.60 -0.79
CA LEU A 59 3.17 -2.53 -2.23
C LEU A 59 4.64 -2.71 -2.58
N HIS A 60 4.91 -3.35 -3.72
CA HIS A 60 6.27 -3.56 -4.20
C HIS A 60 6.33 -3.58 -5.73
N GLN A 61 7.40 -3.03 -6.31
CA GLN A 61 7.65 -3.14 -7.75
C GLN A 61 8.27 -4.49 -8.10
N GLN A 62 7.58 -5.29 -8.91
CA GLN A 62 8.14 -6.57 -9.37
C GLN A 62 8.93 -6.42 -10.66
N LYS A 63 8.33 -5.79 -11.68
CA LYS A 63 8.91 -5.71 -13.02
C LYS A 63 8.63 -4.36 -13.64
N THR A 64 9.64 -3.86 -14.35
CA THR A 64 9.53 -2.65 -15.17
C THR A 64 10.05 -2.96 -16.57
N ASP A 65 9.17 -2.90 -17.55
CA ASP A 65 9.51 -2.94 -18.96
C ASP A 65 9.29 -1.55 -19.57
N TRP A 66 10.04 -1.22 -20.62
CA TRP A 66 9.91 0.07 -21.30
C TRP A 66 10.15 -0.09 -22.78
N GLY A 67 9.63 0.85 -23.57
CA GLY A 67 9.80 0.83 -25.01
C GLY A 67 9.31 2.10 -25.69
N ARG A 68 9.48 2.14 -27.00
CA ARG A 68 9.02 3.23 -27.86
C ARG A 68 8.27 2.71 -29.06
N LEU A 69 7.24 3.46 -29.46
CA LEU A 69 6.54 3.28 -30.72
C LEU A 69 6.78 4.52 -31.57
N THR A 70 7.09 4.31 -32.85
CA THR A 70 7.15 5.41 -33.81
C THR A 70 5.73 5.77 -34.24
N LYS A 71 5.43 7.07 -34.24
CA LYS A 71 4.18 7.66 -34.77
C LYS A 71 4.38 8.33 -36.13
N GLY A 72 5.54 8.08 -36.76
CA GLY A 72 5.90 8.64 -38.06
C GLY A 72 7.01 9.68 -37.98
N TYR A 73 7.41 10.14 -39.16
CA TYR A 73 8.48 11.11 -39.34
C TYR A 73 8.00 12.54 -39.10
N THR A 74 8.90 13.40 -38.64
CA THR A 74 8.64 14.83 -38.55
C THR A 74 8.90 15.53 -39.89
N ASN A 75 8.37 16.74 -40.04
CA ASN A 75 8.56 17.58 -41.23
C ASN A 75 9.99 18.14 -41.35
N ASN A 76 10.82 17.98 -40.31
CA ASN A 76 12.19 18.51 -40.26
C ASN A 76 13.22 17.58 -40.89
N ASN A 77 12.78 16.47 -41.50
CA ASN A 77 13.66 15.53 -42.19
C ASN A 77 13.87 15.94 -43.65
N PRO A 78 14.98 15.51 -44.27
CA PRO A 78 15.13 15.62 -45.72
C PRO A 78 14.01 14.87 -46.46
N LEU A 79 13.68 15.33 -47.67
CA LEU A 79 12.66 14.75 -48.56
C LEU A 79 12.88 13.25 -48.83
N ILE A 80 14.13 12.80 -48.83
CA ILE A 80 14.52 11.41 -49.00
C ILE A 80 15.34 10.99 -47.78
N ILE A 81 14.89 9.93 -47.10
CA ILE A 81 15.56 9.33 -45.94
C ILE A 81 16.23 8.03 -46.39
N ARG A 82 17.54 7.94 -46.25
CA ARG A 82 18.31 6.72 -46.57
C ARG A 82 18.34 5.81 -45.35
N LEU A 83 17.75 4.64 -45.50
CA LEU A 83 17.71 3.61 -44.46
C LEU A 83 19.13 3.19 -44.06
N GLY A 84 19.40 3.14 -42.75
CA GLY A 84 20.70 2.72 -42.19
C GLY A 84 21.82 3.76 -42.25
N ILE A 85 21.59 4.91 -42.88
CA ILE A 85 22.58 6.00 -43.00
C ILE A 85 22.08 7.24 -42.26
N ASP A 86 20.86 7.67 -42.56
CA ASP A 86 20.29 8.87 -41.97
C ASP A 86 19.65 8.55 -40.61
N ILE A 87 19.72 9.49 -39.67
CA ILE A 87 19.09 9.38 -38.34
C ILE A 87 17.89 10.34 -38.31
N PRO A 88 16.72 9.91 -38.81
CA PRO A 88 15.59 10.80 -38.96
C PRO A 88 14.94 11.14 -37.61
N ASN A 89 14.40 12.36 -37.53
CA ASN A 89 13.58 12.82 -36.43
C ASN A 89 12.16 12.27 -36.57
N GLN A 90 11.67 11.60 -35.53
CA GLN A 90 10.35 10.97 -35.52
C GLN A 90 9.53 11.48 -34.33
N TYR A 91 8.21 11.35 -34.45
CA TYR A 91 7.32 11.43 -33.30
C TYR A 91 7.36 10.08 -32.58
N TRP A 92 7.71 10.09 -31.30
CA TRP A 92 7.81 8.90 -30.47
C TRP A 92 6.72 8.90 -29.41
N GLU A 93 6.09 7.74 -29.22
CA GLU A 93 5.37 7.41 -28.00
C GLU A 93 6.26 6.51 -27.14
N LEU A 94 6.70 7.04 -26.00
CA LEU A 94 7.48 6.34 -25.00
C LEU A 94 6.52 5.74 -23.97
N PHE A 95 6.76 4.50 -23.58
CA PHE A 95 5.96 3.85 -22.55
C PHE A 95 6.82 3.10 -21.54
N TRP A 96 6.34 3.11 -20.29
CA TRP A 96 6.87 2.29 -19.20
C TRP A 96 5.71 1.46 -18.65
N ASN A 97 5.88 0.14 -18.64
CA ASN A 97 4.94 -0.81 -18.08
C ASN A 97 5.52 -1.33 -16.76
N HIS A 98 4.83 -1.06 -15.67
CA HIS A 98 5.20 -1.51 -14.33
C HIS A 98 4.19 -2.52 -13.81
N ILE A 99 4.68 -3.55 -13.15
CA ILE A 99 3.87 -4.49 -12.38
C ILE A 99 4.11 -4.17 -10.89
N LEU A 100 3.04 -3.75 -10.21
CA LEU A 100 3.03 -3.52 -8.77
C LEU A 100 2.32 -4.69 -8.09
N GLU A 101 3.02 -5.38 -7.20
CA GLU A 101 2.39 -6.33 -6.28
C GLU A 101 1.78 -5.55 -5.11
N ILE A 102 0.50 -5.79 -4.82
CA ILE A 102 -0.12 -5.45 -3.54
C ILE A 102 -0.27 -6.72 -2.73
N ARG A 103 0.10 -6.67 -1.46
CA ARG A 103 0.06 -7.83 -0.58
C ARG A 103 -0.44 -7.47 0.80
N ASN A 104 -1.30 -8.31 1.34
CA ASN A 104 -1.62 -8.26 2.76
C ASN A 104 -0.56 -9.05 3.54
N ASN A 105 0.47 -8.36 4.02
CA ASN A 105 1.55 -8.96 4.82
C ASN A 105 1.17 -9.08 6.30
N SER A 106 -0.05 -9.56 6.57
CA SER A 106 -0.55 -9.76 7.92
C SER A 106 -1.48 -10.97 8.00
N SER A 107 -1.73 -11.42 9.22
CA SER A 107 -2.68 -12.49 9.52
C SER A 107 -4.14 -12.01 9.58
N GLN A 108 -4.42 -10.75 9.24
CA GLN A 108 -5.76 -10.14 9.35
C GLN A 108 -6.24 -9.72 7.97
N THR A 109 -7.46 -10.08 7.59
CA THR A 109 -8.06 -9.67 6.32
C THR A 109 -8.23 -8.15 6.28
N ALA A 110 -7.92 -7.55 5.12
CA ALA A 110 -8.15 -6.13 4.85
C ALA A 110 -9.42 -5.96 4.02
N TYR A 111 -10.33 -5.11 4.50
CA TYR A 111 -11.62 -4.82 3.88
C TYR A 111 -11.64 -3.41 3.29
N SER A 112 -12.66 -3.13 2.48
CA SER A 112 -12.95 -1.78 1.98
C SER A 112 -11.73 -1.09 1.36
N ILE A 113 -10.95 -1.82 0.55
CA ILE A 113 -9.70 -1.31 -0.01
C ILE A 113 -10.01 -0.22 -1.04
N ASP A 114 -9.45 0.97 -0.83
CA ASP A 114 -9.57 2.14 -1.70
C ASP A 114 -8.14 2.64 -2.02
N ILE A 115 -7.77 2.56 -3.29
CA ILE A 115 -6.45 2.95 -3.77
C ILE A 115 -6.56 4.33 -4.40
N LYS A 116 -5.73 5.27 -3.94
CA LYS A 116 -5.65 6.63 -4.48
C LYS A 116 -4.27 6.91 -5.01
N HIS A 117 -4.24 7.37 -6.24
CA HIS A 117 -3.03 7.80 -6.94
C HIS A 117 -2.81 9.30 -6.69
N ILE A 118 -1.60 9.68 -6.27
CA ILE A 118 -1.22 11.05 -5.95
C ILE A 118 -0.05 11.44 -6.83
N ASN A 119 -0.14 12.60 -7.49
CA ASN A 119 0.91 13.18 -8.33
C ASN A 119 1.44 12.23 -9.41
N THR A 120 0.56 11.42 -10.02
CA THR A 120 0.94 10.60 -11.17
C THR A 120 1.22 11.49 -12.39
N PRO A 121 2.20 11.13 -13.24
CA PRO A 121 2.43 11.82 -14.50
C PRO A 121 1.17 11.97 -15.34
N HIS A 122 1.14 13.01 -16.18
CA HIS A 122 0.11 13.15 -17.20
C HIS A 122 0.17 11.93 -18.16
N LYS A 123 -1.00 11.38 -18.52
CA LYS A 123 -1.15 10.12 -19.30
C LYS A 123 -0.57 8.87 -18.63
N THR A 124 -0.80 8.73 -17.33
CA THR A 124 -0.68 7.45 -16.63
C THR A 124 -1.99 6.69 -16.71
N TYR A 125 -1.92 5.46 -17.21
CA TYR A 125 -3.02 4.50 -17.28
C TYR A 125 -2.78 3.42 -16.25
N ILE A 126 -3.75 3.20 -15.39
CA ILE A 126 -3.66 2.19 -14.34
C ILE A 126 -4.79 1.22 -14.59
N ASN A 127 -4.44 -0.03 -14.90
CA ASN A 127 -5.44 -1.08 -15.04
C ASN A 127 -5.76 -1.61 -13.64
N GLU A 128 -6.72 -0.97 -12.99
CA GLU A 128 -7.22 -1.39 -11.67
C GLU A 128 -8.33 -2.43 -11.88
N GLU A 129 -8.01 -3.71 -11.76
CA GLU A 129 -9.05 -4.75 -11.62
C GLU A 129 -9.66 -4.76 -10.20
N ILE A 130 -9.09 -4.00 -9.26
CA ILE A 130 -9.70 -3.79 -7.94
C ILE A 130 -10.73 -2.68 -8.05
N GLY A 131 -11.83 -2.98 -8.74
CA GLY A 131 -13.08 -2.33 -8.45
C GLY A 131 -13.32 -2.43 -6.93
N LYS A 132 -13.80 -1.33 -6.33
CA LYS A 132 -14.28 -1.35 -4.94
C LYS A 132 -15.10 -2.63 -4.74
N ILE A 133 -14.70 -3.49 -3.80
CA ILE A 133 -15.52 -4.34 -2.91
C ILE A 133 -14.81 -5.67 -2.54
N GLU A 134 -13.72 -6.11 -3.18
CA GLU A 134 -13.07 -7.35 -2.71
C GLU A 134 -12.10 -7.15 -1.53
N PRO A 135 -12.27 -7.90 -0.43
CA PRO A 135 -11.29 -7.95 0.65
C PRO A 135 -10.00 -8.63 0.20
N LEU A 136 -8.87 -8.20 0.75
CA LEU A 136 -7.58 -8.87 0.59
C LEU A 136 -7.34 -9.76 1.82
N LEU A 137 -7.46 -11.08 1.62
CA LEU A 137 -7.30 -12.08 2.67
C LEU A 137 -5.88 -12.07 3.25
N ALA A 138 -5.71 -12.71 4.40
CA ALA A 138 -4.41 -12.85 5.03
C ALA A 138 -3.39 -13.48 4.08
N ASN A 139 -2.23 -12.84 3.92
CA ASN A 139 -1.14 -13.25 3.02
C ASN A 139 -1.48 -13.29 1.51
N GLU A 140 -2.67 -12.83 1.11
CA GLU A 140 -3.05 -12.72 -0.28
C GLU A 140 -2.24 -11.63 -0.98
N LYS A 141 -1.97 -11.84 -2.27
CA LYS A 141 -1.31 -10.89 -3.15
C LYS A 141 -2.08 -10.73 -4.45
N ARG A 142 -2.01 -9.54 -5.04
CA ARG A 142 -2.58 -9.21 -6.35
C ARG A 142 -1.59 -8.33 -7.10
N ASP A 143 -1.63 -8.37 -8.42
CA ASP A 143 -0.74 -7.60 -9.27
C ASP A 143 -1.52 -6.52 -10.04
N PHE A 144 -0.98 -5.31 -10.09
CA PHE A 144 -1.49 -4.19 -10.86
C PHE A 144 -0.56 -3.83 -12.00
N LYS A 145 -1.15 -3.54 -13.15
CA LYS A 145 -0.40 -3.06 -14.31
C LYS A 145 -0.57 -1.55 -14.42
N VAL A 146 0.55 -0.84 -14.31
CA VAL A 146 0.63 0.61 -14.50
C VAL A 146 1.37 0.87 -15.80
N LYS A 147 0.74 1.57 -16.74
CA LYS A 147 1.33 2.01 -17.99
C LYS A 147 1.44 3.53 -18.00
N ILE A 148 2.66 4.04 -18.08
CA ILE A 148 2.92 5.48 -18.23
C ILE A 148 3.24 5.74 -19.70
N ILE A 149 2.63 6.77 -20.28
CA ILE A 149 2.87 7.16 -21.68
C ILE A 149 3.37 8.60 -21.74
N GLN A 150 4.46 8.82 -22.46
CA GLN A 150 4.97 10.15 -22.80
C GLN A 150 5.19 10.27 -24.30
N ASN A 151 4.88 11.44 -24.86
CA ASN A 151 5.17 11.71 -26.27
C ASN A 151 6.41 12.60 -26.35
N THR A 152 7.33 12.28 -27.25
CA THR A 152 8.49 13.13 -27.53
C THR A 152 8.78 13.18 -29.03
N THR A 153 9.65 14.09 -29.43
CA THR A 153 10.12 14.25 -30.80
C THR A 153 11.63 14.25 -30.81
N GLY A 154 12.22 13.51 -31.75
CA GLY A 154 13.66 13.49 -31.92
C GLY A 154 14.16 12.23 -32.62
N THR A 155 15.45 11.99 -32.53
CA THR A 155 16.06 10.77 -33.07
C THR A 155 15.77 9.58 -32.17
N HIS A 156 16.00 8.38 -32.69
CA HIS A 156 15.87 7.15 -31.91
C HIS A 156 16.80 7.10 -30.69
N ILE A 157 18.00 7.69 -30.82
CA ILE A 157 19.01 7.78 -29.75
C ILE A 157 18.50 8.65 -28.60
N GLN A 158 17.93 9.81 -28.92
CA GLN A 158 17.35 10.72 -27.93
C GLN A 158 16.14 10.10 -27.22
N ALA A 159 15.30 9.36 -27.96
CA ALA A 159 14.18 8.64 -27.39
C ALA A 159 14.63 7.52 -26.43
N ASP A 160 15.67 6.76 -26.81
CA ASP A 160 16.23 5.70 -25.97
C ASP A 160 16.92 6.26 -24.70
N ASP A 161 17.58 7.41 -24.81
CA ASP A 161 18.17 8.11 -23.66
C ASP A 161 17.08 8.61 -22.70
N TYR A 162 16.02 9.23 -23.22
CA TYR A 162 14.88 9.67 -22.42
C TYR A 162 14.23 8.51 -21.66
N LEU A 163 14.05 7.36 -22.32
CA LEU A 163 13.46 6.16 -21.71
C LEU A 163 14.22 5.70 -20.46
N LYS A 164 15.56 5.77 -20.51
CA LYS A 164 16.45 5.29 -19.44
C LYS A 164 16.59 6.29 -18.30
N THR A 165 16.64 7.58 -18.62
CA THR A 165 17.03 8.61 -17.64
C THR A 165 15.83 9.28 -16.95
N ASN A 166 14.73 9.48 -17.66
CA ASN A 166 13.66 10.36 -17.18
C ASN A 166 12.58 9.69 -16.34
N ILE A 167 12.56 8.36 -16.23
CA ILE A 167 11.53 7.68 -15.42
C ILE A 167 11.58 8.09 -13.95
N LYS A 168 12.78 8.27 -13.39
CA LYS A 168 12.96 8.74 -12.00
C LYS A 168 12.42 10.16 -11.81
N THR A 169 12.65 11.03 -12.79
CA THR A 169 12.15 12.41 -12.77
C THR A 169 10.63 12.45 -12.89
N LEU A 170 10.06 11.64 -13.79
CA LEU A 170 8.61 11.53 -13.97
C LEU A 170 7.91 11.04 -12.70
N MET A 171 8.51 10.07 -12.00
CA MET A 171 7.89 9.43 -10.83
C MET A 171 8.36 10.01 -9.49
N LYS A 172 9.12 11.10 -9.49
CA LYS A 172 9.77 11.67 -8.28
C LYS A 172 8.77 11.93 -7.15
N ASP A 173 7.62 12.50 -7.49
CA ASP A 173 6.60 12.88 -6.51
C ASP A 173 5.40 11.91 -6.49
N ALA A 174 5.46 10.85 -7.31
CA ALA A 174 4.36 9.90 -7.48
C ALA A 174 4.23 9.01 -6.25
N LYS A 175 3.01 8.94 -5.71
CA LYS A 175 2.68 8.17 -4.52
C LYS A 175 1.38 7.41 -4.69
N ILE A 176 1.27 6.29 -3.97
CA ILE A 176 0.03 5.51 -3.89
C ILE A 176 -0.40 5.50 -2.43
N LEU A 177 -1.64 5.92 -2.18
CA LEU A 177 -2.26 5.87 -0.87
C LEU A 177 -3.32 4.77 -0.87
N VAL A 178 -3.05 3.70 -0.14
CA VAL A 178 -4.03 2.63 0.06
C VAL A 178 -4.73 2.82 1.39
N LYS A 179 -6.05 2.93 1.33
CA LYS A 179 -6.93 2.98 2.50
C LYS A 179 -7.62 1.65 2.64
N TYR A 180 -7.74 1.16 3.86
CA TYR A 180 -8.38 -0.12 4.12
C TYR A 180 -8.88 -0.19 5.56
N GLU A 181 -9.76 -1.13 5.83
CA GLU A 181 -10.40 -1.36 7.11
C GLU A 181 -10.07 -2.78 7.62
N ASP A 182 -10.10 -2.97 8.94
CA ASP A 182 -10.13 -4.30 9.53
C ASP A 182 -11.58 -4.81 9.68
N GLU A 183 -11.74 -6.03 10.20
CA GLU A 183 -13.05 -6.62 10.53
C GLU A 183 -13.90 -5.76 11.48
N SER A 184 -13.28 -4.86 12.27
CA SER A 184 -13.96 -3.97 13.21
C SER A 184 -14.34 -2.62 12.61
N GLY A 185 -14.01 -2.38 11.33
CA GLY A 185 -14.20 -1.09 10.67
C GLY A 185 -13.16 -0.03 11.03
N THR A 186 -12.06 -0.42 11.71
CA THR A 186 -10.97 0.51 12.01
C THR A 186 -10.19 0.82 10.75
N LYS A 187 -10.00 2.11 10.45
CA LYS A 187 -9.36 2.59 9.22
C LYS A 187 -7.84 2.69 9.34
N PHE A 188 -7.15 2.19 8.34
CA PHE A 188 -5.71 2.20 8.21
C PHE A 188 -5.27 2.74 6.83
N TYR A 189 -4.01 3.19 6.78
CA TYR A 189 -3.43 3.78 5.58
C TYR A 189 -2.02 3.25 5.37
N THR A 190 -1.73 2.88 4.12
CA THR A 190 -0.37 2.68 3.63
C THR A 190 -0.09 3.75 2.59
N GLU A 191 0.94 4.56 2.83
CA GLU A 191 1.52 5.45 1.84
C GLU A 191 2.73 4.76 1.23
N TYR A 192 2.66 4.52 -0.08
CA TYR A 192 3.73 3.93 -0.86
C TYR A 192 4.42 5.02 -1.70
N ASP A 193 5.74 5.06 -1.60
CA ASP A 193 6.61 5.97 -2.35
C ASP A 193 7.18 5.24 -3.55
N TRP A 194 6.85 5.71 -4.76
CA TRP A 194 7.23 5.02 -5.99
C TRP A 194 8.74 5.00 -6.21
N LEU A 195 9.44 6.09 -5.91
CA LEU A 195 10.86 6.20 -6.24
C LEU A 195 11.71 5.31 -5.33
N THR A 196 11.36 5.27 -4.05
CA THR A 196 12.12 4.53 -3.04
C THR A 196 11.61 3.12 -2.80
N ASP A 197 10.45 2.77 -3.37
CA ASP A 197 9.79 1.48 -3.18
C ASP A 197 9.57 1.16 -1.68
N THR A 198 9.23 2.20 -0.90
CA THR A 198 9.02 2.09 0.55
C THR A 198 7.56 2.30 0.94
N ASN A 199 7.16 1.63 2.03
CA ASN A 199 5.81 1.67 2.57
C ASN A 199 5.81 2.33 3.95
N LYS A 200 4.98 3.35 4.14
CA LYS A 200 4.78 4.05 5.41
C LYS A 200 3.37 3.79 5.93
N PHE A 201 3.27 3.11 7.06
CA PHE A 201 2.00 2.78 7.71
C PHE A 201 1.56 3.89 8.66
N LYS A 202 0.31 4.35 8.53
CA LYS A 202 -0.28 5.37 9.39
C LYS A 202 -1.64 4.90 9.92
N LEU A 203 -1.89 5.17 11.20
CA LEU A 203 -3.19 4.98 11.84
C LEU A 203 -4.04 6.25 11.65
N PHE A 204 -5.36 6.11 11.44
CA PHE A 204 -6.24 7.25 11.15
C PHE A 204 -6.21 8.38 12.20
N ASN A 205 -5.93 8.06 13.46
CA ASN A 205 -5.89 9.04 14.56
C ASN A 205 -4.86 10.18 14.37
N ASN A 206 -3.87 10.02 13.50
CA ASN A 206 -2.86 11.04 13.24
C ASN A 206 -3.23 12.07 12.15
N PHE A 207 -4.36 11.91 11.45
CA PHE A 207 -4.74 12.84 10.37
C PHE A 207 -5.55 14.07 10.84
N LYS A 208 -6.15 14.03 12.04
CA LYS A 208 -6.88 15.20 12.57
C LYS A 208 -5.98 16.34 13.08
N ASN A 209 -4.69 16.09 13.30
CA ASN A 209 -3.77 17.05 13.94
C ASN A 209 -2.83 17.80 12.97
N LYS A 210 -3.10 17.80 11.66
CA LYS A 210 -2.42 18.69 10.71
C LYS A 210 -3.41 19.54 9.93
N LYS A 211 -4.05 20.46 10.66
CA LYS A 211 -4.41 21.78 10.13
C LYS A 211 -3.70 22.80 11.00
N SER A 212 -2.60 23.32 10.51
CA SER A 212 -2.02 24.61 10.88
C SER A 212 -1.71 25.34 9.59
#